data_AF-A0A9J6D087-F1
#
_entry.id   AF-A0A9J6D087-F1
#
_cell.length_a   1.000
_cell.length_b   1.000
_cell.length_c   1.000
_cell.angle_alpha   90.00
_cell.angle_beta   90.00
_cell.angle_gamma   90.00
#
_symmetry.space_group_name_H-M   'P 1'
#
loop_
_entity.id
_entity.type
_entity.pdbx_description
1 polymer ?
#
loop_
_entity_poly.entity_id
_entity_poly.type
_entity_poly.pdbx_seq_one_letter_code
_entity_poly.pdbx_strand_id
1 'polypeptide(L)'
;MPKFSFWINSFWTDAMIALHWVSGDAHQFETFVRNRVQEIQTFTRGYTWWNCASADNPADFLTRGISAAVPIQETKLWNGPPWLAEPEGIWPLNPRLALTMQDLNSELAAVCPTAVSAQDIHPPTLLRDLQKYSFFSRLL
;
A
#
# COMPACT_ATOMS: atom_id res chain seq x y z
N MET A 1 -6.00 -3.92 -31.90
CA MET A 1 -6.02 -3.96 -30.42
C MET A 1 -4.83 -3.15 -29.94
N PRO A 2 -5.00 -2.09 -29.13
CA PRO A 2 -3.86 -1.35 -28.60
C PRO A 2 -3.11 -2.30 -27.66
N LYS A 3 -1.79 -2.42 -27.88
CA LYS A 3 -0.93 -3.23 -27.04
C LYS A 3 -0.85 -2.56 -25.66
N PHE A 4 -1.23 -3.29 -24.62
CA PHE A 4 -1.03 -2.97 -23.19
C PHE A 4 0.47 -2.93 -22.80
N SER A 5 1.36 -2.49 -23.70
CA SER A 5 2.81 -2.57 -23.54
C SER A 5 3.41 -1.43 -22.70
N PHE A 6 2.60 -0.47 -22.25
CA PHE A 6 3.08 0.68 -21.48
C PHE A 6 3.04 0.43 -19.95
N TRP A 7 2.22 -0.52 -19.49
CA TRP A 7 2.00 -0.80 -18.06
C TRP A 7 3.05 -1.70 -17.42
N ILE A 8 3.77 -2.45 -18.24
CA ILE A 8 4.56 -3.60 -17.81
C ILE A 8 5.78 -3.23 -16.95
N ASN A 9 6.08 -1.95 -16.74
CA ASN A 9 7.24 -1.49 -15.98
C ASN A 9 6.91 -0.50 -14.84
N SER A 10 5.64 -0.39 -14.42
CA SER A 10 5.22 0.56 -13.37
C SER A 10 4.37 -0.10 -12.28
N PHE A 11 4.62 0.30 -11.02
CA PHE A 11 3.82 -0.01 -9.84
C PHE A 11 3.19 1.27 -9.27
N TRP A 12 1.99 1.14 -8.69
CA TRP A 12 1.22 2.27 -8.17
C TRP A 12 0.77 1.98 -6.74
N THR A 13 0.85 3.00 -5.89
CA THR A 13 0.34 2.97 -4.51
C THR A 13 -0.26 4.33 -4.18
N ASP A 14 -1.35 4.37 -3.42
CA ASP A 14 -1.87 5.63 -2.88
C ASP A 14 -1.23 6.01 -1.53
N ALA A 15 -0.59 5.05 -0.85
CA ALA A 15 0.17 5.31 0.37
C ALA A 15 1.48 6.04 0.08
N MET A 16 1.56 7.32 0.45
CA MET A 16 2.72 8.19 0.20
C MET A 16 3.91 7.77 1.07
N ILE A 17 3.66 7.31 2.30
CA ILE A 17 4.67 6.78 3.22
C ILE A 17 5.32 5.51 2.67
N ALA A 18 4.53 4.60 2.08
CA ALA A 18 5.05 3.39 1.47
C ALA A 18 5.88 3.71 0.23
N LEU A 19 5.41 4.65 -0.61
CA LEU A 19 6.16 5.12 -1.77
C LEU A 19 7.50 5.75 -1.37
N HIS A 20 7.51 6.54 -0.30
CA HIS A 20 8.72 7.14 0.26
C HIS A 20 9.71 6.07 0.71
N TRP A 21 9.26 5.07 1.49
CA TRP A 21 10.11 3.98 1.94
C TRP A 21 10.69 3.16 0.79
N VAL A 22 9.86 2.75 -0.18
CA VAL A 22 10.29 1.94 -1.32
C VAL A 22 11.23 2.71 -2.24
N SER A 23 11.09 4.03 -2.32
CA SER A 23 11.99 4.89 -3.11
C SER A 23 13.29 5.27 -2.40
N GLY A 24 13.33 5.14 -1.07
CA GLY A 24 14.46 5.54 -0.23
C GLY A 24 15.50 4.44 0.00
N ASP A 25 16.52 4.77 0.78
CA ASP A 25 17.50 3.79 1.25
C ASP A 25 16.91 2.99 2.43
N ALA A 26 16.66 1.70 2.20
CA ALA A 26 16.09 0.79 3.18
C ALA A 26 16.88 0.76 4.51
N HIS A 27 18.20 0.98 4.46
CA HIS A 27 19.06 0.93 5.64
C HIS A 27 18.78 2.04 6.66
N GLN A 28 18.10 3.12 6.23
CA GLN A 28 17.72 4.23 7.11
C GLN A 28 16.49 3.91 7.99
N PHE A 29 15.77 2.83 7.69
CA PHE A 29 14.56 2.45 8.43
C PHE A 29 14.83 1.36 9.49
N GLU A 30 13.92 1.26 10.45
CA GLU A 30 13.87 0.19 11.46
C GLU A 30 13.77 -1.20 10.81
N THR A 31 14.29 -2.22 11.51
CA THR A 31 14.46 -3.59 10.98
C THR A 31 13.20 -4.14 10.29
N PHE A 32 12.01 -3.91 10.86
CA PHE A 32 10.75 -4.38 10.28
C PHE A 32 10.45 -3.77 8.90
N VAL A 33 10.64 -2.46 8.76
CA VAL A 33 10.39 -1.71 7.52
C VAL A 33 11.50 -1.99 6.54
N ARG A 34 12.77 -1.93 6.99
CA ARG A 34 13.96 -2.25 6.19
C ARG A 34 13.83 -3.58 5.47
N ASN A 35 13.50 -4.65 6.19
CA ASN A 35 13.43 -5.99 5.60
C ASN A 35 12.38 -6.07 4.49
N ARG A 36 11.21 -5.44 4.67
CA ARG A 36 10.15 -5.38 3.66
C ARG A 36 10.52 -4.52 2.46
N VAL A 37 11.10 -3.36 2.71
CA VAL A 37 11.56 -2.46 1.65
C VAL A 37 12.63 -3.15 0.80
N GLN A 38 13.59 -3.84 1.42
CA GLN A 38 14.62 -4.60 0.70
C GLN A 38 14.02 -5.70 -0.17
N GLU A 39 13.04 -6.44 0.36
CA GLU A 39 12.31 -7.46 -0.40
C GLU A 39 11.60 -6.84 -1.62
N ILE A 40 10.83 -5.78 -1.41
CA ILE A 40 10.11 -5.05 -2.47
C ILE A 40 11.10 -4.53 -3.52
N GLN A 41 12.18 -3.87 -3.12
CA GLN A 41 13.20 -3.34 -4.03
C GLN A 41 13.90 -4.44 -4.83
N THR A 42 14.08 -5.63 -4.23
CA THR A 42 14.65 -6.80 -4.91
C THR A 42 13.72 -7.29 -6.01
N PHE A 43 12.42 -7.45 -5.74
CA PHE A 43 11.45 -7.96 -6.72
C PHE A 43 11.03 -6.93 -7.77
N THR A 44 11.11 -5.64 -7.45
CA THR A 44 10.70 -4.55 -8.35
C THR A 44 11.86 -3.84 -9.03
N ARG A 45 13.04 -4.46 -9.04
CA ARG A 45 14.22 -3.91 -9.71
C ARG A 45 13.93 -3.70 -11.21
N GLY A 46 14.11 -2.46 -11.68
CA GLY A 46 13.84 -2.08 -13.07
C GLY A 46 12.40 -1.62 -13.33
N TYR A 47 11.57 -1.53 -12.28
CA TYR A 47 10.22 -0.96 -12.33
C TYR A 47 10.20 0.41 -11.63
N THR A 48 9.29 1.28 -12.07
CA THR A 48 9.10 2.59 -11.45
C THR A 48 7.89 2.55 -10.53
N TRP A 49 8.05 3.08 -9.32
CA TRP A 49 6.96 3.28 -8.38
C TRP A 49 6.38 4.68 -8.51
N TRP A 50 5.05 4.75 -8.56
CA TRP A 50 4.26 5.97 -8.73
C TRP A 50 3.20 6.08 -7.64
N ASN A 51 2.70 7.30 -7.43
CA ASN A 51 1.54 7.53 -6.59
C ASN A 51 0.29 7.68 -7.42
N CYS A 52 -0.83 7.19 -6.91
CA CYS A 52 -2.16 7.52 -7.39
C CYS A 52 -2.99 8.08 -6.24
N ALA A 53 -4.05 8.84 -6.54
CA ALA A 53 -5.01 9.24 -5.51
C ALA A 53 -5.74 8.00 -4.96
N SER A 54 -6.11 7.98 -3.68
CA SER A 54 -6.86 6.86 -3.09
C SER A 54 -8.16 6.55 -3.84
N ALA A 55 -8.84 7.57 -4.38
CA ALA A 55 -10.04 7.40 -5.20
C ALA A 55 -9.79 6.69 -6.55
N ASP A 56 -8.54 6.62 -6.97
CA ASP A 56 -8.07 5.98 -8.20
C ASP A 56 -7.36 4.65 -7.93
N ASN A 57 -7.06 4.30 -6.68
CA ASN A 57 -6.44 3.03 -6.33
C ASN A 57 -7.49 1.90 -6.36
N PRO A 58 -7.44 0.97 -7.34
CA PRO A 58 -8.40 -0.13 -7.39
C PRO A 58 -8.26 -1.11 -6.21
N ALA A 59 -7.09 -1.18 -5.56
CA ALA A 59 -6.89 -2.07 -4.41
C ALA A 59 -7.77 -1.69 -3.21
N ASP A 60 -8.18 -0.42 -3.10
CA ASP A 60 -9.03 0.08 -2.02
C ASP A 60 -10.43 -0.54 -2.06
N PHE A 61 -10.96 -0.83 -3.25
CA PHE A 61 -12.22 -1.57 -3.39
C PHE A 61 -12.09 -2.99 -2.84
N LEU A 62 -10.94 -3.64 -3.06
CA LEU A 62 -10.70 -5.00 -2.59
C LEU A 62 -10.50 -5.06 -1.08
N THR A 63 -9.80 -4.09 -0.49
CA THR A 63 -9.51 -4.06 0.96
C THR A 63 -10.72 -3.66 1.80
N ARG A 64 -11.62 -2.80 1.28
CA ARG A 64 -12.86 -2.40 1.97
C ARG A 64 -14.00 -3.40 1.83
N GLY A 65 -13.91 -4.31 0.86
CA GLY A 65 -14.97 -5.23 0.48
C GLY A 65 -16.04 -4.53 -0.35
N ILE A 66 -16.19 -4.95 -1.61
CA ILE A 66 -17.30 -4.52 -2.47
C ILE A 66 -18.46 -5.51 -2.38
N SER A 67 -19.69 -5.00 -2.42
CA SER A 67 -20.88 -5.85 -2.58
C SER A 67 -20.83 -6.58 -3.93
N ALA A 68 -21.22 -7.85 -3.93
CA ALA A 68 -21.35 -8.64 -5.16
C ALA A 68 -22.38 -8.06 -6.15
N ALA A 69 -23.25 -7.15 -5.69
CA ALA A 69 -24.20 -6.42 -6.53
C ALA A 69 -23.57 -5.25 -7.31
N VAL A 70 -22.33 -4.85 -6.99
CA VAL A 70 -21.62 -3.82 -7.75
C VAL A 70 -21.20 -4.42 -9.10
N PRO A 71 -21.64 -3.87 -10.24
CA PRO A 71 -21.26 -4.38 -11.55
C PRO A 71 -19.75 -4.22 -11.74
N ILE A 72 -19.01 -5.31 -11.59
CA ILE A 72 -17.55 -5.24 -11.55
C ILE A 72 -16.99 -4.68 -12.86
N GLN A 73 -17.65 -4.98 -14.00
CA GLN A 73 -17.28 -4.51 -15.34
C GLN A 73 -17.24 -2.98 -15.52
N GLU A 74 -17.98 -2.23 -14.71
CA GLU A 74 -18.03 -0.76 -14.78
C GLU A 74 -17.08 -0.09 -13.77
N THR A 75 -16.36 -0.87 -12.96
CA THR A 75 -15.49 -0.34 -11.91
C THR A 75 -14.05 -0.10 -12.40
N LYS A 76 -13.36 0.85 -11.74
CA LYS A 76 -11.92 1.06 -11.89
C LYS A 76 -11.08 -0.19 -11.57
N LEU A 77 -11.67 -1.21 -10.93
CA LEU A 77 -10.98 -2.46 -10.60
C LEU A 77 -10.44 -3.19 -11.84
N TRP A 78 -11.22 -3.26 -12.91
CA TRP A 78 -10.78 -3.96 -14.14
C TRP A 78 -10.16 -3.01 -15.17
N ASN A 79 -10.70 -1.80 -15.27
CA ASN A 79 -10.29 -0.87 -16.33
C ASN A 79 -9.14 0.05 -15.89
N GLY A 80 -8.86 0.12 -14.60
CA GLY A 80 -8.01 1.16 -14.03
C GLY A 80 -8.66 2.54 -14.10
N PRO A 81 -8.01 3.57 -13.54
CA PRO A 81 -8.40 4.95 -13.76
C PRO A 81 -8.19 5.39 -15.22
N PRO A 82 -9.03 6.29 -15.77
CA PRO A 82 -8.98 6.66 -17.19
C PRO A 82 -7.64 7.24 -17.63
N TRP A 83 -7.01 8.07 -16.78
CA TRP A 83 -5.72 8.70 -17.06
C TRP A 83 -4.59 7.70 -17.24
N LEU A 84 -4.73 6.49 -16.70
CA LEU A 84 -3.73 5.45 -16.84
C LEU A 84 -3.60 5.20 -18.36
N ALA A 85 -4.73 5.06 -19.07
CA ALA A 85 -4.75 4.65 -20.48
C ALA A 85 -4.20 5.71 -21.45
N GLU A 86 -3.97 6.91 -20.94
CA GLU A 86 -3.35 8.01 -21.66
C GLU A 86 -1.82 7.87 -21.71
N PRO A 87 -1.12 8.61 -22.60
CA PRO A 87 0.34 8.68 -22.60
C PRO A 87 0.92 9.13 -21.25
N GLU A 88 2.13 8.66 -20.91
CA GLU A 88 2.81 8.94 -19.63
C GLU A 88 2.86 10.43 -19.25
N GLY A 89 2.99 11.32 -20.25
CA GLY A 89 3.00 12.76 -20.02
C GLY A 89 1.70 13.35 -19.47
N ILE A 90 0.61 12.57 -19.48
CA ILE A 90 -0.71 12.93 -18.94
C ILE A 90 -0.94 12.29 -17.57
N TRP A 91 -0.10 11.33 -17.17
CA TRP A 91 -0.23 10.68 -15.87
C TRP A 91 -0.09 11.70 -14.73
N PRO A 92 -0.75 11.46 -13.59
CA PRO A 92 -0.56 12.29 -12.41
C PRO A 92 0.92 12.31 -12.05
N LEU A 93 1.42 13.52 -11.79
CA LEU A 93 2.83 13.76 -11.48
C LEU A 93 3.30 12.84 -10.35
N ASN A 94 4.47 12.23 -10.53
CA ASN A 94 5.11 11.44 -9.49
C ASN A 94 5.41 12.37 -8.29
N PRO A 95 4.82 12.15 -7.10
CA PRO A 95 5.04 13.02 -5.94
C PRO A 95 6.43 12.87 -5.34
N ARG A 96 7.34 12.09 -5.93
CA ARG A 96 8.79 12.15 -5.67
C ARG A 96 9.33 13.57 -5.45
N LEU A 97 8.71 14.58 -6.08
CA LEU A 97 9.12 15.98 -6.03
C LEU A 97 8.37 16.86 -5.01
N ALA A 98 7.30 16.38 -4.37
CA ALA A 98 6.39 17.22 -3.58
C ALA A 98 6.16 16.75 -2.13
N LEU A 99 6.62 15.57 -1.74
CA LEU A 99 6.42 15.05 -0.38
C LEU A 99 7.25 15.83 0.64
N THR A 100 6.58 16.56 1.52
CA THR A 100 7.22 17.15 2.69
C THR A 100 7.28 16.13 3.84
N MET A 101 8.22 16.30 4.77
CA MET A 101 8.23 15.53 6.03
C MET A 101 6.91 15.69 6.81
N GLN A 102 6.19 16.79 6.59
CA GLN A 102 4.91 17.05 7.23
C GLN A 102 3.81 16.14 6.67
N ASP A 103 3.77 15.93 5.35
CA ASP A 103 2.80 15.02 4.71
C ASP A 103 2.99 13.58 5.20
N LEU A 104 4.24 13.14 5.30
CA LEU A 104 4.58 11.80 5.82
C LEU A 104 4.16 11.62 7.27
N ASN A 105 4.40 12.63 8.12
CA ASN A 105 4.00 12.60 9.52
C ASN A 105 2.47 12.59 9.70
N SER A 106 1.74 13.35 8.88
CA SER A 106 0.27 13.35 8.90
C SER A 106 -0.30 12.00 8.51
N GLU A 107 0.28 11.32 7.52
CA GLU A 107 -0.15 9.97 7.13
C GLU A 107 0.15 8.93 8.23
N LEU A 108 1.35 8.98 8.84
CA LEU A 108 1.69 8.12 9.97
C LEU A 108 0.73 8.30 11.16
N ALA A 109 0.30 9.54 11.44
CA ALA A 109 -0.68 9.83 12.48
C ALA A 109 -2.07 9.25 12.15
N ALA A 110 -2.48 9.28 10.87
CA ALA A 110 -3.77 8.73 10.44
C ALA A 110 -3.83 7.20 10.50
N VAL A 111 -2.70 6.51 10.34
CA VAL A 111 -2.60 5.03 10.43
C VAL A 111 -2.78 4.52 11.87
N CYS A 112 -2.54 5.36 12.89
CA CYS A 112 -2.67 5.00 14.30
C CYS A 112 -3.77 5.80 15.04
N PRO A 113 -5.07 5.45 14.94
CA PRO A 113 -6.08 6.06 15.78
C PRO A 113 -6.13 5.52 17.22
N THR A 114 -5.29 4.54 17.60
CA THR A 114 -5.41 3.90 18.91
C THR A 114 -4.10 3.96 19.67
N ALA A 115 -3.94 5.03 20.46
CA ALA A 115 -3.22 4.90 21.71
C ALA A 115 -3.98 3.86 22.55
N VAL A 116 -3.48 2.62 22.61
CA VAL A 116 -3.93 1.66 23.60
C VAL A 116 -3.49 2.22 24.94
N SER A 117 -4.40 2.93 25.63
CA SER A 117 -4.23 3.21 27.05
C SER A 117 -4.16 1.86 27.75
N ALA A 118 -3.04 1.60 28.42
CA ALA A 118 -2.82 0.40 29.21
C ALA A 118 -3.62 0.49 30.51
N GLN A 119 -4.95 0.46 30.44
CA GLN A 119 -5.82 0.33 31.60
C GLN A 119 -6.99 -0.61 31.26
N ASP A 120 -6.95 -1.76 31.94
CA ASP A 120 -8.03 -2.72 32.19
C ASP A 120 -8.56 -3.57 31.02
N ILE A 121 -7.79 -4.61 30.67
CA ILE A 121 -8.30 -5.77 29.93
C ILE A 121 -8.87 -6.78 30.94
N HIS A 122 -10.18 -6.75 31.16
CA HIS A 122 -10.92 -7.97 31.45
C HIS A 122 -11.05 -8.76 30.14
N PRO A 123 -10.63 -10.04 30.06
CA PRO A 123 -10.63 -10.76 28.80
C PRO A 123 -12.06 -11.08 28.34
N PRO A 124 -12.51 -10.62 27.15
CA PRO A 124 -13.70 -11.16 26.53
C PRO A 124 -13.39 -12.58 26.06
N THR A 125 -14.33 -13.50 26.32
CA THR A 125 -14.28 -14.95 26.11
C THR A 125 -14.22 -15.42 24.65
N LEU A 126 -13.59 -14.67 23.76
CA LEU A 126 -13.36 -15.04 22.35
C LEU A 126 -11.94 -15.57 22.09
N LEU A 127 -11.27 -16.09 23.12
CA LEU A 127 -10.08 -16.92 22.98
C LEU A 127 -10.47 -18.37 22.67
N ARG A 128 -11.04 -18.61 21.49
CA ARG A 128 -10.95 -19.93 20.87
C ARG A 128 -10.28 -19.76 19.51
N ASP A 129 -9.11 -20.38 19.41
CA ASP A 129 -8.33 -20.63 18.19
C ASP A 129 -7.30 -19.58 17.73
N LEU A 130 -6.64 -18.90 18.67
CA LEU A 130 -5.28 -18.38 18.43
C LEU A 130 -4.21 -19.49 18.44
N GLN A 131 -4.54 -20.72 18.83
CA GLN A 131 -3.64 -21.88 18.73
C GLN A 131 -3.40 -22.35 17.28
N LYS A 132 -4.13 -21.83 16.29
CA LYS A 132 -3.90 -22.14 14.87
C LYS A 132 -2.68 -21.41 14.29
N TYR A 133 -2.25 -20.33 14.94
CA TYR A 133 -1.10 -19.54 14.49
C TYR A 133 0.12 -19.92 15.33
N SER A 134 1.10 -20.56 14.68
CA SER A 134 2.41 -20.80 15.26
C SER A 134 3.13 -19.46 15.41
N PHE A 135 3.45 -19.07 16.65
CA PHE A 135 4.27 -17.90 16.94
C PHE A 135 5.78 -18.22 16.84
N PHE A 136 6.55 -17.20 16.46
CA PHE A 136 7.98 -17.20 16.13
C PHE A 136 8.93 -17.41 17.33
N SER A 137 8.62 -18.33 18.26
CA SER A 137 9.51 -18.67 19.37
C SER A 137 9.97 -20.14 19.36
N ARG A 138 9.93 -20.80 18.20
CA ARG A 138 10.62 -22.08 17.95
C ARG A 138 11.72 -21.93 16.91
N LEU A 139 12.64 -21.00 17.14
CA LEU A 139 13.99 -21.01 16.60
C LEU A 139 14.88 -20.38 17.68
N LEU A 140 15.24 -21.20 18.68
CA LEU A 140 16.48 -21.24 19.44
C LEU A 140 16.38 -22.38 20.46
#